data_AF-A0A1Y2LU37-F1
#
_entry.id   AF-A0A1Y2LU37-F1
#
_cell.length_a   1.000
_cell.length_b   1.000
_cell.length_c   1.000
_cell.angle_alpha   90.00
_cell.angle_beta   90.00
_cell.angle_gamma   90.00
#
_symmetry.space_group_name_H-M   'P 1'
#
loop_
_entity.id
_entity.type
_entity.pdbx_description
1 polymer ?
#
loop_
_entity_poly.entity_id
_entity_poly.type
_entity_poly.pdbx_seq_one_letter_code
_entity_poly.pdbx_strand_id
1 'polypeptide(L)'
;MQLITVLSVAASMAATASARSAVTLNKECDTSKPLARIHNRCDYDVYLWSVYKGDGCPTSEMVTLKKGDVYQENYQDPKGGDVGVSIKLSKSQQCKGNDITQLEYFLQKNSPGFNYNYLDVSYVDCPSNSGDCPTRQEGYYLKVGAQTGAVKASAANTWCPLMSCNDAASCNKISYVLPDDVQTKTCEPDQNMDFYMCGGDAPGEEQESSAAPSSSAAPSTTEKATSAAPTSTSTSTAEASSKVDEFKIAAVAEVTPAPQPEHVNNHLKTKTEVVYVTAYETVNAKRHAHGHVRRHQPFHA
;
A
#
# COMPACT_ATOMS: atom_id res chain seq x y z
N MET A 1 68.40 4.48 -19.85
CA MET A 1 66.98 4.76 -19.52
C MET A 1 66.17 3.52 -19.86
N GLN A 2 65.81 2.71 -18.86
CA GLN A 2 64.93 1.56 -19.01
C GLN A 2 63.56 1.93 -18.43
N LEU A 3 62.52 1.95 -19.27
CA LEU A 3 61.13 2.06 -18.85
C LEU A 3 60.68 0.73 -18.26
N ILE A 4 60.21 0.75 -17.01
CA ILE A 4 59.50 -0.37 -16.38
C ILE A 4 58.01 -0.03 -16.47
N THR A 5 57.32 -0.71 -17.38
CA THR A 5 55.87 -0.66 -17.51
C THR A 5 55.25 -1.60 -16.48
N VAL A 6 54.65 -1.05 -15.42
CA VAL A 6 53.90 -1.83 -14.45
C VAL A 6 52.46 -1.96 -14.96
N LEU A 7 52.11 -3.16 -15.43
CA LEU A 7 50.73 -3.54 -15.76
C LEU A 7 49.96 -3.82 -14.47
N SER A 8 49.13 -2.87 -14.05
CA SER A 8 48.17 -3.06 -12.97
C SER A 8 47.02 -3.94 -13.46
N VAL A 9 46.97 -5.19 -13.02
CA VAL A 9 45.83 -6.08 -13.22
C VAL A 9 44.74 -5.65 -12.23
N ALA A 10 43.76 -4.91 -12.71
CA ALA A 10 42.55 -4.63 -11.96
C ALA A 10 41.70 -5.91 -11.87
N ALA A 11 41.76 -6.58 -10.72
CA ALA A 11 40.82 -7.66 -10.40
C ALA A 11 39.44 -7.03 -10.12
N SER A 12 38.57 -7.05 -11.12
CA SER A 12 37.14 -6.75 -10.95
C SER A 12 36.51 -7.87 -10.13
N MET A 13 36.42 -7.65 -8.81
CA MET A 13 35.54 -8.48 -7.97
C MET A 13 34.10 -8.16 -8.36
N ALA A 14 33.55 -8.99 -9.27
CA ALA A 14 32.11 -9.05 -9.45
C ALA A 14 31.52 -9.59 -8.15
N ALA A 15 30.99 -8.68 -7.32
CA ALA A 15 30.14 -9.05 -6.22
C ALA A 15 28.88 -9.69 -6.83
N THR A 16 28.88 -11.02 -6.91
CA THR A 16 27.66 -11.78 -7.12
C THR A 16 26.79 -11.54 -5.91
N ALA A 17 25.90 -10.55 -6.00
CA ALA A 17 24.80 -10.40 -5.08
C ALA A 17 23.96 -11.67 -5.19
N SER A 18 24.21 -12.63 -4.29
CA SER A 18 23.31 -13.75 -4.10
C SER A 18 21.99 -13.16 -3.62
N ALA A 19 21.04 -13.04 -4.54
CA ALA A 19 19.66 -12.69 -4.22
C ALA A 19 19.19 -13.65 -3.11
N ARG A 20 18.89 -13.10 -1.93
CA ARG A 20 18.23 -13.88 -0.88
C ARG A 20 16.85 -14.24 -1.39
N SER A 21 16.63 -15.50 -1.78
CA SER A 21 15.28 -15.93 -2.18
C SER A 21 14.37 -16.02 -0.94
N ALA A 22 13.05 -15.98 -1.15
CA ALA A 22 12.03 -16.22 -0.11
C ALA A 22 12.38 -17.47 0.73
N VAL A 23 12.97 -18.47 0.08
CA VAL A 23 13.39 -19.74 0.68
C VAL A 23 14.43 -19.57 1.80
N THR A 24 15.27 -18.53 1.76
CA THR A 24 16.28 -18.30 2.83
C THR A 24 15.65 -17.59 4.03
N LEU A 25 14.86 -16.54 3.80
CA LEU A 25 14.18 -15.80 4.87
C LEU A 25 13.06 -16.63 5.53
N ASN A 26 12.32 -17.43 4.75
CA ASN A 26 11.32 -18.35 5.29
C ASN A 26 11.94 -19.44 6.17
N LYS A 27 13.18 -19.86 5.90
CA LYS A 27 13.92 -20.83 6.73
C LYS A 27 14.37 -20.27 8.07
N GLU A 28 14.56 -18.96 8.15
CA GLU A 28 14.95 -18.26 9.38
C GLU A 28 13.74 -17.93 10.27
N CYS A 29 12.52 -18.03 9.74
CA CYS A 29 11.28 -17.77 10.47
C CYS A 29 10.93 -18.94 11.42
N ASP A 30 10.88 -18.64 12.72
CA ASP A 30 10.43 -19.53 13.77
C ASP A 30 8.91 -19.44 13.91
N THR A 31 8.19 -20.44 13.41
CA THR A 31 6.72 -20.44 13.42
C THR A 31 6.09 -20.57 14.81
N SER A 32 6.89 -20.77 15.87
CA SER A 32 6.43 -20.73 17.26
C SER A 32 6.33 -19.31 17.82
N LYS A 33 6.87 -18.32 17.11
CA LYS A 33 6.85 -16.90 17.49
C LYS A 33 5.86 -16.11 16.62
N PRO A 34 5.42 -14.92 17.09
CA PRO A 34 4.59 -14.02 16.30
C PRO A 34 5.24 -13.65 14.97
N LEU A 35 4.47 -13.67 13.90
CA LEU A 35 4.99 -13.53 12.53
C LEU A 35 4.01 -12.84 11.57
N ALA A 36 4.55 -12.26 10.51
CA ALA A 36 3.82 -11.80 9.33
C ALA A 36 3.96 -12.81 8.19
N ARG A 37 2.86 -13.08 7.47
CA ARG A 37 2.85 -13.89 6.25
C ARG A 37 2.22 -13.13 5.11
N ILE A 38 2.85 -13.24 3.94
CA ILE A 38 2.36 -12.70 2.68
C ILE A 38 2.11 -13.87 1.74
N HIS A 39 0.87 -14.02 1.29
CA HIS A 39 0.45 -15.08 0.39
C HIS A 39 0.18 -14.47 -0.99
N ASN A 40 1.01 -14.79 -1.98
CA ASN A 40 0.81 -14.28 -3.33
C ASN A 40 -0.23 -15.13 -4.07
N ARG A 41 -1.50 -14.70 -4.11
CA ARG A 41 -2.53 -15.37 -4.95
C ARG A 41 -2.67 -14.74 -6.34
N CYS A 42 -1.92 -13.68 -6.62
CA CYS A 42 -1.95 -13.00 -7.90
C CYS A 42 -1.53 -13.93 -9.04
N ASP A 43 -1.96 -13.62 -10.26
CA ASP A 43 -1.52 -14.32 -11.47
C ASP A 43 -0.16 -13.83 -12.00
N TYR A 44 0.52 -12.99 -11.23
CA TYR A 44 1.84 -12.45 -11.50
C TYR A 44 2.81 -12.64 -10.32
N ASP A 45 4.10 -12.61 -10.64
CA ASP A 45 5.17 -12.57 -9.65
C ASP A 45 5.17 -11.23 -8.92
N VAL A 46 5.41 -11.28 -7.61
CA VAL A 46 5.55 -10.11 -6.73
C VAL A 46 6.98 -10.04 -6.23
N TYR A 47 7.55 -8.84 -6.23
CA TYR A 47 8.85 -8.55 -5.67
C TYR A 47 8.68 -7.85 -4.33
N LEU A 48 9.29 -8.41 -3.30
CA LEU A 48 9.10 -8.05 -1.90
C LEU A 48 10.42 -7.56 -1.29
N TRP A 49 10.32 -6.55 -0.44
CA TRP A 49 11.40 -6.10 0.45
C TRP A 49 10.81 -5.91 1.85
N SER A 50 11.41 -6.52 2.87
CA SER A 50 11.08 -6.23 4.27
C SER A 50 12.18 -5.36 4.85
N VAL A 51 11.87 -4.08 5.09
CA VAL A 51 12.85 -3.08 5.49
C VAL A 51 12.31 -2.22 6.62
N TYR A 52 13.19 -1.67 7.46
CA TYR A 52 12.75 -0.68 8.44
C TYR A 52 12.30 0.60 7.73
N LYS A 53 11.35 1.31 8.32
CA LYS A 53 10.86 2.58 7.77
C LYS A 53 12.02 3.57 7.61
N GLY A 54 12.12 4.14 6.41
CA GLY A 54 13.20 5.07 6.05
C GLY A 54 14.42 4.39 5.42
N ASP A 55 14.56 3.07 5.56
CA ASP A 55 15.55 2.31 4.79
C ASP A 55 15.10 2.24 3.31
N GLY A 56 16.09 2.25 2.40
CA GLY A 56 15.83 2.01 0.98
C GLY A 56 15.52 0.54 0.70
N CYS A 57 15.28 0.22 -0.56
CA CYS A 57 15.08 -1.16 -1.02
C CYS A 57 16.28 -1.68 -1.81
N PRO A 58 17.32 -2.23 -1.15
CA PRO A 58 18.47 -2.76 -1.85
C PRO A 58 18.07 -4.01 -2.67
N THR A 59 18.58 -4.11 -3.89
CA THR A 59 18.29 -5.25 -4.78
C THR A 59 18.74 -6.59 -4.20
N SER A 60 19.78 -6.60 -3.37
CA SER A 60 20.29 -7.83 -2.71
C SER A 60 19.32 -8.44 -1.69
N GLU A 61 18.38 -7.66 -1.17
CA GLU A 61 17.38 -8.10 -0.19
C GLU A 61 16.01 -8.37 -0.83
N MET A 62 15.90 -8.19 -2.16
CA MET A 62 14.67 -8.47 -2.89
C MET A 62 14.34 -9.95 -2.86
N VAL A 63 13.09 -10.25 -2.54
CA VAL A 63 12.49 -11.58 -2.60
C VAL A 63 11.49 -11.62 -3.76
N THR A 64 11.59 -12.63 -4.63
CA THR A 64 10.53 -12.91 -5.61
C THR A 64 9.56 -13.95 -5.06
N LEU A 65 8.27 -13.63 -5.08
CA LEU A 65 7.15 -14.51 -4.75
C LEU A 65 6.37 -14.80 -6.02
N LYS A 66 6.41 -16.05 -6.46
CA LYS A 66 5.56 -16.51 -7.56
C LYS A 66 4.12 -16.69 -7.10
N LYS A 67 3.20 -16.88 -8.04
CA LYS A 67 1.85 -17.30 -7.72
C LYS A 67 1.87 -18.55 -6.84
N GLY A 68 1.16 -18.49 -5.71
CA GLY A 68 1.05 -19.54 -4.71
C GLY A 68 2.19 -19.57 -3.70
N ASP A 69 3.26 -18.79 -3.89
CA ASP A 69 4.33 -18.69 -2.91
C ASP A 69 3.87 -17.92 -1.66
N VAL A 70 4.46 -18.28 -0.53
CA VAL A 70 4.27 -17.62 0.76
C VAL A 70 5.61 -17.09 1.23
N TYR A 71 5.64 -15.82 1.64
CA TYR A 71 6.71 -15.23 2.42
C TYR A 71 6.31 -15.17 3.89
N GLN A 72 7.27 -15.40 4.78
CA GLN A 72 7.06 -15.26 6.22
C GLN A 72 8.29 -14.70 6.93
N GLU A 73 8.06 -13.85 7.93
CA GLU A 73 9.09 -13.38 8.86
C GLU A 73 8.52 -13.29 10.28
N ASN A 74 9.35 -13.57 11.29
CA ASN A 74 9.01 -13.15 12.65
C ASN A 74 9.01 -11.62 12.70
N TYR A 75 8.16 -11.03 13.55
CA TYR A 75 8.19 -9.59 13.71
C TYR A 75 9.56 -9.11 14.19
N GLN A 76 10.07 -8.07 13.54
CA GLN A 76 11.32 -7.46 13.93
C GLN A 76 11.12 -6.53 15.13
N ASP A 77 12.11 -6.49 16.02
CA ASP A 77 12.16 -5.52 17.09
C ASP A 77 12.41 -4.11 16.52
N PRO A 78 11.75 -3.07 17.05
CA PRO A 78 11.97 -1.71 16.58
C PRO A 78 13.42 -1.26 16.84
N LYS A 79 14.13 -0.86 15.78
CA LYS A 79 15.50 -0.32 15.88
C LYS A 79 15.49 0.96 16.72
N GLY A 80 15.97 0.88 17.96
CA GLY A 80 16.02 2.04 18.86
C GLY A 80 14.67 2.49 19.41
N GLY A 81 13.62 1.69 19.27
CA GLY A 81 12.32 1.89 19.93
C GLY A 81 11.19 2.42 19.05
N ASP A 82 11.49 3.19 18.00
CA ASP A 82 10.46 4.02 17.31
C ASP A 82 10.40 3.79 15.78
N VAL A 83 10.89 2.66 15.30
CA VAL A 83 10.93 2.38 13.85
C VAL A 83 10.19 1.09 13.53
N GLY A 84 9.12 1.21 12.74
CA GLY A 84 8.37 0.08 12.19
C GLY A 84 9.06 -0.55 10.97
N VAL A 85 8.51 -1.67 10.53
CA VAL A 85 8.88 -2.37 9.31
C VAL A 85 7.85 -2.08 8.24
N SER A 86 8.32 -1.91 7.01
CA SER A 86 7.53 -1.78 5.80
C SER A 86 7.87 -2.95 4.88
N ILE A 87 6.92 -3.88 4.71
CA ILE A 87 6.99 -4.93 3.71
C ILE A 87 6.46 -4.34 2.40
N LYS A 88 7.38 -3.95 1.53
CA LYS A 88 7.10 -3.28 0.25
C LYS A 88 6.93 -4.32 -0.85
N LEU A 89 5.86 -4.18 -1.63
CA LEU A 89 5.43 -5.13 -2.66
C LEU A 89 5.32 -4.40 -4.00
N SER A 90 5.97 -4.94 -5.05
CA SER A 90 5.93 -4.40 -6.40
C SER A 90 5.70 -5.50 -7.44
N LYS A 91 5.12 -5.13 -8.59
CA LYS A 91 5.09 -5.99 -9.79
C LYS A 91 6.40 -5.95 -10.59
N SER A 92 7.35 -5.09 -10.19
CA SER A 92 8.64 -4.95 -10.84
C SER A 92 9.80 -5.25 -9.88
N GLN A 93 10.97 -5.59 -10.41
CA GLN A 93 12.20 -5.78 -9.63
C GLN A 93 12.77 -4.47 -9.06
N GLN A 94 12.03 -3.37 -9.16
CA GLN A 94 12.43 -2.05 -8.72
C GLN A 94 11.46 -1.57 -7.64
N CYS A 95 11.94 -1.42 -6.42
CA CYS A 95 11.20 -0.75 -5.36
C CYS A 95 11.42 0.76 -5.47
N LYS A 96 10.69 1.40 -6.39
CA LYS A 96 10.65 2.86 -6.56
C LYS A 96 9.34 3.28 -7.22
N GLY A 97 9.02 4.57 -7.14
CA GLY A 97 7.90 5.16 -7.88
C GLY A 97 6.57 5.06 -7.15
N ASN A 98 5.48 5.09 -7.93
CA ASN A 98 4.09 5.13 -7.44
C ASN A 98 3.37 3.79 -7.68
N ASP A 99 4.10 2.67 -7.63
CA ASP A 99 3.58 1.33 -7.90
C ASP A 99 3.99 0.35 -6.78
N ILE A 100 3.93 0.81 -5.53
CA ILE A 100 4.27 0.03 -4.35
C ILE A 100 3.07 -0.07 -3.40
N THR A 101 2.72 -1.31 -3.05
CA THR A 101 1.85 -1.62 -1.93
C THR A 101 2.70 -1.93 -0.72
N GLN A 102 2.32 -1.44 0.46
CA GLN A 102 3.08 -1.63 1.69
C GLN A 102 2.20 -2.31 2.72
N LEU A 103 2.70 -3.37 3.34
CA LEU A 103 2.17 -3.86 4.60
C LEU A 103 3.13 -3.40 5.70
N GLU A 104 2.68 -2.47 6.53
CA GLU A 104 3.49 -1.87 7.57
C GLU A 104 3.11 -2.46 8.93
N TYR A 105 4.11 -2.63 9.80
CA TYR A 105 3.87 -2.96 11.21
C TYR A 105 4.90 -2.30 12.12
N PHE A 106 4.49 -2.04 13.36
CA PHE A 106 5.33 -1.46 14.41
C PHE A 106 4.97 -2.09 15.75
N LEU A 107 5.94 -2.81 16.33
CA LEU A 107 5.80 -3.38 17.66
C LEU A 107 6.18 -2.36 18.72
N GLN A 108 5.19 -1.73 19.34
CA GLN A 108 5.42 -0.92 20.53
C GLN A 108 5.53 -1.85 21.74
N LYS A 109 6.68 -1.82 22.41
CA LYS A 109 6.95 -2.67 23.60
C LYS A 109 7.19 -1.86 24.88
N ASN A 110 7.47 -0.57 24.73
CA ASN A 110 7.97 0.29 25.80
C ASN A 110 7.06 1.50 26.10
N SER A 111 5.79 1.47 25.69
CA SER A 111 4.75 2.43 26.12
C SER A 111 3.68 1.72 26.94
N PRO A 112 3.69 1.83 28.27
CA PRO A 112 2.61 1.33 29.10
C PRO A 112 1.24 1.81 28.60
N GLY A 113 0.32 0.86 28.37
CA GLY A 113 -1.02 1.13 27.82
C GLY A 113 -1.11 1.18 26.29
N PHE A 114 0.03 1.17 25.59
CA PHE A 114 0.14 1.20 24.12
C PHE A 114 1.09 0.11 23.59
N ASN A 115 1.30 -0.95 24.37
CA ASN A 115 2.24 -2.02 24.01
C ASN A 115 1.60 -3.01 23.03
N TYR A 116 1.40 -2.57 21.79
CA TYR A 116 0.69 -3.32 20.77
C TYR A 116 1.48 -3.42 19.47
N ASN A 117 0.99 -4.27 18.58
CA ASN A 117 1.34 -4.23 17.17
C ASN A 117 0.42 -3.23 16.44
N TYR A 118 1.00 -2.16 15.92
CA TYR A 118 0.33 -1.19 15.06
C TYR A 118 0.62 -1.52 13.61
N LEU A 119 -0.41 -1.60 12.76
CA LEU A 119 -0.24 -2.12 11.41
C LEU A 119 -1.24 -1.49 10.43
N ASP A 120 -0.85 -1.44 9.17
CA ASP A 120 -1.70 -0.97 8.08
C ASP A 120 -1.30 -1.60 6.74
N VAL A 121 -2.23 -1.54 5.79
CA VAL A 121 -1.93 -1.71 4.36
C VAL A 121 -1.98 -0.33 3.75
N SER A 122 -0.93 0.03 2.99
CA SER A 122 -0.71 1.38 2.49
C SER A 122 -0.46 1.40 0.98
N TYR A 123 -1.19 2.30 0.33
CA TYR A 123 -1.07 2.69 -1.07
C TYR A 123 -0.59 4.15 -1.19
N VAL A 124 0.10 4.70 -0.18
CA VAL A 124 0.66 6.06 -0.27
C VAL A 124 1.61 6.23 -1.45
N ASP A 125 2.35 5.16 -1.77
CA ASP A 125 3.22 5.02 -2.94
C ASP A 125 2.48 4.30 -4.09
N CYS A 126 1.15 4.39 -4.13
CA CYS A 126 0.28 3.95 -5.23
C CYS A 126 -1.12 4.62 -5.17
N PRO A 127 -1.19 5.97 -5.13
CA PRO A 127 -2.43 6.65 -4.78
C PRO A 127 -3.51 6.59 -5.87
N SER A 128 -3.11 6.33 -7.13
CA SER A 128 -4.07 6.25 -8.23
C SER A 128 -4.96 5.03 -8.06
N ASN A 129 -6.27 5.20 -8.28
CA ASN A 129 -7.20 4.09 -8.36
C ASN A 129 -6.93 3.18 -9.56
N SER A 130 -6.14 3.64 -10.54
CA SER A 130 -5.67 2.85 -11.68
C SER A 130 -4.18 2.50 -11.56
N GLY A 131 -3.58 2.63 -10.37
CA GLY A 131 -2.17 2.32 -10.15
C GLY A 131 -1.89 0.83 -10.37
N ASP A 132 -0.69 0.52 -10.86
CA ASP A 132 -0.25 -0.85 -11.16
C ASP A 132 0.57 -1.47 -10.02
N CYS A 133 0.21 -1.14 -8.78
CA CYS A 133 0.77 -1.81 -7.61
C CYS A 133 0.00 -3.11 -7.30
N PRO A 134 0.65 -4.09 -6.67
CA PRO A 134 -0.02 -5.33 -6.29
C PRO A 134 -1.28 -5.09 -5.46
N THR A 135 -2.34 -5.86 -5.67
CA THR A 135 -3.63 -5.83 -4.92
C THR A 135 -4.50 -4.58 -5.10
N ARG A 136 -4.04 -3.57 -5.85
CA ARG A 136 -4.79 -2.31 -6.02
C ARG A 136 -6.11 -2.51 -6.75
N GLN A 137 -6.10 -3.31 -7.81
CA GLN A 137 -7.26 -3.56 -8.65
C GLN A 137 -8.00 -4.82 -8.22
N GLU A 138 -7.24 -5.80 -7.73
CA GLU A 138 -7.67 -7.15 -7.44
C GLU A 138 -8.15 -7.31 -5.99
N GLY A 139 -7.75 -6.38 -5.12
CA GLY A 139 -8.04 -6.41 -3.69
C GLY A 139 -7.16 -7.37 -2.89
N TYR A 140 -7.48 -7.47 -1.61
CA TYR A 140 -6.76 -8.32 -0.66
C TYR A 140 -7.66 -8.73 0.50
N TYR A 141 -7.23 -9.77 1.22
CA TYR A 141 -7.76 -10.17 2.51
C TYR A 141 -6.64 -10.11 3.56
N LEU A 142 -6.86 -9.38 4.66
CA LEU A 142 -5.93 -9.30 5.79
C LEU A 142 -6.61 -9.89 7.03
N LYS A 143 -5.94 -10.84 7.66
CA LYS A 143 -6.33 -11.41 8.96
C LYS A 143 -5.22 -11.16 9.97
N VAL A 144 -5.54 -10.49 11.07
CA VAL A 144 -4.61 -10.29 12.19
C VAL A 144 -5.16 -10.93 13.46
N GLY A 145 -4.37 -11.75 14.13
CA GLY A 145 -4.78 -12.49 15.32
C GLY A 145 -5.60 -13.74 15.05
N ALA A 146 -5.80 -14.51 16.11
CA ALA A 146 -6.47 -15.81 16.05
C ALA A 146 -7.96 -15.74 15.66
N GLN A 147 -8.54 -14.54 15.61
CA GLN A 147 -9.95 -14.30 15.29
C GLN A 147 -10.93 -15.00 16.25
N THR A 148 -10.50 -15.18 17.49
CA THR A 148 -11.28 -15.79 18.57
C THR A 148 -11.03 -15.05 19.89
N GLY A 149 -11.98 -15.16 20.83
CA GLY A 149 -11.84 -14.55 22.16
C GLY A 149 -11.51 -13.06 22.12
N ALA A 150 -10.51 -12.67 22.92
CA ALA A 150 -10.06 -11.28 23.06
C ALA A 150 -9.28 -10.75 21.84
N VAL A 151 -8.77 -11.63 20.98
CA VAL A 151 -7.98 -11.29 19.78
C VAL A 151 -8.81 -11.50 18.50
N LYS A 152 -10.12 -11.31 18.62
CA LYS A 152 -11.07 -11.24 17.50
C LYS A 152 -11.20 -9.80 17.01
N ALA A 153 -11.40 -9.64 15.71
CA ALA A 153 -11.70 -8.35 15.11
C ALA A 153 -12.82 -7.60 15.85
N SER A 154 -12.57 -6.34 16.19
CA SER A 154 -13.63 -5.44 16.65
C SER A 154 -14.61 -5.12 15.52
N ALA A 155 -15.82 -4.68 15.86
CA ALA A 155 -16.84 -4.33 14.85
C ALA A 155 -16.38 -3.22 13.88
N ALA A 156 -15.51 -2.32 14.35
CA ALA A 156 -14.93 -1.25 13.55
C ALA A 156 -13.61 -1.65 12.84
N ASN A 157 -13.15 -2.90 13.01
CA ASN A 157 -11.86 -3.38 12.51
C ASN A 157 -10.65 -2.55 12.99
N THR A 158 -10.75 -1.88 14.14
CA THR A 158 -9.63 -1.15 14.75
C THR A 158 -8.74 -2.04 15.61
N TRP A 159 -9.28 -3.16 16.10
CA TRP A 159 -8.60 -4.14 16.93
C TRP A 159 -8.57 -5.50 16.23
N CYS A 160 -7.40 -6.14 16.18
CA CYS A 160 -7.11 -7.41 15.51
C CYS A 160 -7.88 -7.58 14.19
N PRO A 161 -7.62 -6.66 13.22
CA PRO A 161 -8.48 -6.47 12.07
C PRO A 161 -8.68 -7.71 11.22
N LEU A 162 -9.89 -7.84 10.68
CA LEU A 162 -10.22 -8.72 9.57
C LEU A 162 -10.72 -7.86 8.40
N MET A 163 -9.82 -7.52 7.49
CA MET A 163 -10.09 -6.58 6.40
C MET A 163 -10.15 -7.29 5.06
N SER A 164 -11.02 -6.80 4.19
CA SER A 164 -11.23 -7.34 2.86
C SER A 164 -11.63 -6.23 1.90
N CYS A 165 -11.04 -6.23 0.71
CA CYS A 165 -11.46 -5.42 -0.42
C CYS A 165 -11.28 -6.20 -1.72
N ASN A 166 -11.98 -5.79 -2.78
CA ASN A 166 -11.98 -6.48 -4.07
C ASN A 166 -11.72 -5.55 -5.26
N ASP A 167 -11.57 -4.25 -5.01
CA ASP A 167 -11.33 -3.22 -6.01
C ASP A 167 -10.69 -1.99 -5.35
N ALA A 168 -10.13 -1.08 -6.16
CA ALA A 168 -9.47 0.11 -5.64
C ALA A 168 -10.37 0.97 -4.72
N ALA A 169 -11.68 1.04 -5.02
CA ALA A 169 -12.62 1.86 -4.27
C ALA A 169 -12.89 1.29 -2.86
N SER A 170 -13.06 -0.01 -2.75
CA SER A 170 -13.20 -0.72 -1.48
C SER A 170 -11.89 -0.74 -0.71
N CYS A 171 -10.75 -0.91 -1.38
CA CYS A 171 -9.44 -0.89 -0.72
C CYS A 171 -9.11 0.50 -0.15
N ASN A 172 -9.52 1.59 -0.80
CA ASN A 172 -9.37 2.94 -0.27
C ASN A 172 -10.10 3.19 1.07
N LYS A 173 -11.09 2.37 1.42
CA LYS A 173 -11.84 2.53 2.68
C LYS A 173 -11.13 1.91 3.89
N ILE A 174 -10.18 1.01 3.65
CA ILE A 174 -9.53 0.18 4.67
C ILE A 174 -8.01 0.25 4.64
N SER A 175 -7.44 0.96 3.66
CA SER A 175 -6.01 1.09 3.44
C SER A 175 -5.62 2.55 3.47
N TYR A 176 -4.40 2.83 3.87
CA TYR A 176 -3.84 4.18 3.90
C TYR A 176 -3.50 4.63 2.47
N VAL A 177 -4.20 5.62 1.92
CA VAL A 177 -4.01 6.11 0.52
C VAL A 177 -3.53 7.55 0.49
N LEU A 178 -4.01 8.33 1.45
CA LEU A 178 -3.66 9.72 1.71
C LEU A 178 -3.23 9.82 3.18
N PRO A 179 -2.61 10.93 3.60
CA PRO A 179 -2.12 11.08 4.98
C PRO A 179 -3.24 11.24 6.02
N ASP A 180 -4.05 10.19 6.19
CA ASP A 180 -5.13 10.06 7.15
C ASP A 180 -4.90 8.81 8.01
N ASP A 181 -4.60 9.03 9.29
CA ASP A 181 -4.10 8.01 10.22
C ASP A 181 -5.19 7.02 10.70
N VAL A 182 -6.45 7.20 10.30
CA VAL A 182 -7.56 6.30 10.70
C VAL A 182 -7.39 4.85 10.21
N GLN A 183 -6.46 4.61 9.29
CA GLN A 183 -6.20 3.28 8.74
C GLN A 183 -5.11 2.50 9.47
N THR A 184 -4.42 3.11 10.44
CA THR A 184 -3.60 2.40 11.41
C THR A 184 -4.49 1.55 12.31
N LYS A 185 -4.26 0.24 12.34
CA LYS A 185 -4.99 -0.72 13.17
C LYS A 185 -4.08 -1.27 14.26
N THR A 186 -4.67 -1.94 15.24
CA THR A 186 -3.94 -2.43 16.41
C THR A 186 -4.28 -3.89 16.68
N CYS A 187 -3.33 -4.68 17.18
CA CYS A 187 -3.60 -6.00 17.77
C CYS A 187 -2.55 -6.30 18.84
N GLU A 188 -2.80 -7.32 19.66
CA GLU A 188 -1.79 -7.81 20.61
C GLU A 188 -0.49 -8.19 19.89
N PRO A 189 0.69 -7.91 20.48
CA PRO A 189 1.98 -8.11 19.82
C PRO A 189 2.37 -9.59 19.65
N ASP A 190 1.65 -10.50 20.31
CA ASP A 190 1.86 -11.95 20.22
C ASP A 190 1.03 -12.62 19.12
N GLN A 191 0.28 -11.82 18.35
CA GLN A 191 -0.64 -12.31 17.32
C GLN A 191 0.01 -12.33 15.94
N ASN A 192 -0.34 -13.33 15.13
CA ASN A 192 0.14 -13.42 13.75
C ASN A 192 -0.66 -12.51 12.81
N MET A 193 -0.03 -12.14 11.70
CA MET A 193 -0.66 -11.42 10.59
C MET A 193 -0.54 -12.23 9.30
N ASP A 194 -1.66 -12.36 8.59
CA ASP A 194 -1.76 -13.03 7.30
C ASP A 194 -2.36 -12.09 6.26
N PHE A 195 -1.55 -11.72 5.26
CA PHE A 195 -1.95 -10.88 4.14
C PHE A 195 -2.04 -11.72 2.87
N TYR A 196 -3.24 -11.81 2.31
CA TYR A 196 -3.52 -12.56 1.11
C TYR A 196 -3.77 -11.60 -0.04
N MET A 197 -2.89 -11.64 -1.02
CA MET A 197 -2.89 -10.73 -2.16
C MET A 197 -3.84 -11.20 -3.24
N CYS A 198 -4.44 -10.25 -3.97
CA CYS A 198 -5.25 -10.46 -5.17
C CYS A 198 -6.54 -11.28 -4.93
N GLY A 199 -7.41 -10.70 -4.10
CA GLY A 199 -8.75 -11.19 -3.82
C GLY A 199 -9.15 -10.92 -2.37
N GLY A 200 -10.38 -10.45 -2.16
CA GLY A 200 -10.92 -10.14 -0.83
C GLY A 200 -11.50 -11.34 -0.08
N ASP A 201 -11.61 -12.49 -0.72
CA ASP A 201 -12.14 -13.68 -0.07
C ASP A 201 -11.16 -14.25 0.97
N ALA A 202 -11.72 -14.67 2.10
CA ALA A 202 -10.96 -15.43 3.09
C ALA A 202 -10.32 -16.66 2.42
N PRO A 203 -9.10 -17.07 2.83
CA PRO A 203 -8.61 -18.39 2.43
C PRO A 203 -9.66 -19.44 2.82
N GLY A 204 -9.99 -20.34 1.91
CA GLY A 204 -10.72 -21.54 2.30
C GLY A 204 -9.90 -22.32 3.34
N GLU A 205 -10.56 -22.96 4.29
CA GLU A 205 -9.96 -24.11 4.97
C GLU A 205 -9.51 -25.07 3.87
N GLU A 206 -8.26 -25.53 3.93
CA GLU A 206 -7.68 -26.43 2.93
C GLU A 206 -8.68 -27.56 2.62
N GLN A 207 -9.31 -27.50 1.45
CA GLN A 207 -9.88 -28.71 0.89
C GLN A 207 -8.68 -29.59 0.60
N GLU A 208 -8.57 -30.66 1.38
CA GLU A 208 -7.71 -31.79 1.10
C GLU A 208 -7.70 -32.05 -0.42
N SER A 209 -6.49 -32.07 -0.95
CA SER A 209 -6.19 -32.44 -2.32
C SER A 209 -6.96 -33.72 -2.71
N SER A 210 -8.04 -33.55 -3.48
CA SER A 210 -8.60 -34.63 -4.29
C SER A 210 -8.18 -34.38 -5.73
N ALA A 211 -7.27 -35.23 -6.18
CA ALA A 211 -6.73 -35.40 -7.51
C ALA A 211 -7.56 -34.81 -8.68
N ALA A 212 -6.84 -34.14 -9.57
CA ALA A 212 -7.27 -33.87 -10.94
C ALA A 212 -7.73 -35.14 -11.67
N PRO A 213 -8.65 -35.03 -12.63
CA PRO A 213 -8.57 -35.79 -13.86
C PRO A 213 -8.12 -34.89 -15.00
N SER A 214 -6.97 -35.29 -15.55
CA SER A 214 -6.48 -34.93 -16.88
C SER A 214 -7.43 -35.40 -17.99
N SER A 215 -7.24 -34.84 -19.18
CA SER A 215 -7.67 -35.29 -20.52
C SER A 215 -8.83 -34.47 -21.12
N SER A 216 -8.53 -33.47 -21.95
CA SER A 216 -8.28 -33.57 -23.41
C SER A 216 -9.54 -33.91 -24.22
N ALA A 217 -10.11 -32.90 -24.90
CA ALA A 217 -10.77 -33.06 -26.20
C ALA A 217 -11.05 -31.69 -26.85
N ALA A 218 -10.30 -31.38 -27.90
CA ALA A 218 -10.74 -30.65 -29.08
C ALA A 218 -10.26 -31.46 -30.29
N PRO A 219 -10.66 -31.22 -31.56
CA PRO A 219 -11.70 -30.32 -32.09
C PRO A 219 -12.62 -31.01 -33.15
N SER A 220 -13.69 -30.35 -33.59
CA SER A 220 -14.33 -30.65 -34.88
C SER A 220 -14.72 -29.38 -35.63
N THR A 221 -14.10 -29.22 -36.80
CA THR A 221 -14.50 -28.40 -37.97
C THR A 221 -15.90 -28.84 -38.45
N THR A 222 -16.77 -28.04 -39.08
CA THR A 222 -16.74 -27.44 -40.44
C THR A 222 -18.14 -26.77 -40.58
N GLU A 223 -18.36 -25.56 -41.10
CA GLU A 223 -18.69 -25.30 -42.51
C GLU A 223 -19.05 -23.81 -42.72
N LYS A 224 -19.01 -23.42 -43.99
CA LYS A 224 -18.93 -22.08 -44.58
C LYS A 224 -20.23 -21.78 -45.34
N ALA A 225 -20.81 -20.59 -45.22
CA ALA A 225 -21.65 -19.99 -46.27
C ALA A 225 -21.81 -18.45 -46.14
N THR A 226 -21.13 -17.76 -47.05
CA THR A 226 -21.46 -16.55 -47.84
C THR A 226 -22.63 -15.60 -47.50
N SER A 227 -22.27 -14.30 -47.57
CA SER A 227 -22.91 -13.17 -48.31
C SER A 227 -24.13 -12.46 -47.72
N ALA A 228 -23.97 -11.18 -47.34
CA ALA A 228 -24.49 -10.03 -48.09
C ALA A 228 -24.25 -8.70 -47.33
N ALA A 229 -23.87 -7.66 -48.07
CA ALA A 229 -23.89 -6.26 -47.62
C ALA A 229 -25.34 -5.76 -47.41
N PRO A 230 -25.54 -4.66 -46.65
CA PRO A 230 -25.70 -3.40 -47.36
C PRO A 230 -25.04 -2.18 -46.70
N THR A 231 -24.69 -1.26 -47.59
CA THR A 231 -24.33 0.15 -47.40
C THR A 231 -25.44 0.93 -46.68
N SER A 232 -25.06 1.85 -45.79
CA SER A 232 -25.77 3.13 -45.61
C SER A 232 -24.87 4.17 -44.95
N THR A 233 -24.60 5.19 -45.75
CA THR A 233 -24.02 6.49 -45.44
C THR A 233 -24.77 7.23 -44.33
N SER A 234 -24.06 7.90 -43.44
CA SER A 234 -24.51 9.19 -42.90
C SER A 234 -23.32 10.03 -42.44
N THR A 235 -23.20 11.17 -43.11
CA THR A 235 -22.30 12.27 -42.85
C THR A 235 -22.91 13.14 -41.74
N SER A 236 -22.11 13.51 -40.74
CA SER A 236 -22.38 14.73 -39.98
C SER A 236 -21.08 15.30 -39.39
N THR A 237 -20.83 16.52 -39.84
CA THR A 237 -19.81 17.49 -39.48
C THR A 237 -19.90 17.89 -38.00
N ALA A 238 -18.77 18.01 -37.33
CA ALA A 238 -18.63 18.85 -36.13
C ALA A 238 -17.18 19.31 -35.99
N GLU A 239 -16.88 20.47 -36.59
CA GLU A 239 -15.81 21.35 -36.12
C GLU A 239 -16.27 21.99 -34.80
N ALA A 240 -15.48 21.83 -33.74
CA ALA A 240 -15.57 22.71 -32.58
C ALA A 240 -14.18 22.85 -31.94
N SER A 241 -13.52 23.93 -32.37
CA SER A 241 -12.34 24.53 -31.76
C SER A 241 -12.55 24.73 -30.26
N SER A 242 -11.73 24.09 -29.43
CA SER A 242 -11.69 24.34 -27.99
C SER A 242 -10.56 25.34 -27.70
N LYS A 243 -10.96 26.57 -27.42
CA LYS A 243 -10.09 27.64 -26.90
C LYS A 243 -9.60 27.26 -25.50
N VAL A 244 -8.33 27.54 -25.25
CA VAL A 244 -7.70 27.48 -23.92
C VAL A 244 -8.09 28.77 -23.20
N ASP A 245 -9.00 28.68 -22.23
CA ASP A 245 -9.27 29.78 -21.30
C ASP A 245 -8.29 29.67 -20.11
N GLU A 246 -7.36 30.63 -20.08
CA GLU A 246 -6.42 30.89 -19.01
C GLU A 246 -7.18 31.50 -17.81
N PHE A 247 -7.58 30.67 -16.84
CA PHE A 247 -8.16 31.17 -15.59
C PHE A 247 -7.06 31.82 -14.72
N LYS A 248 -6.94 33.15 -14.81
CA LYS A 248 -6.29 33.96 -13.77
C LYS A 248 -7.29 34.19 -12.64
N ILE A 249 -7.11 33.48 -11.51
CA ILE A 249 -7.80 33.81 -10.26
C ILE A 249 -6.88 34.68 -9.43
N ALA A 250 -7.24 35.96 -9.29
CA ALA A 250 -6.65 36.85 -8.31
C ALA A 250 -7.16 36.45 -6.92
N ALA A 251 -6.29 35.92 -6.08
CA ALA A 251 -6.60 35.70 -4.66
C ALA A 251 -6.47 37.04 -3.93
N VAL A 252 -7.59 37.70 -3.69
CA VAL A 252 -7.70 38.79 -2.71
C VAL A 252 -8.40 38.18 -1.50
N ALA A 253 -7.71 38.10 -0.36
CA ALA A 253 -8.30 37.65 0.88
C ALA A 253 -9.43 38.62 1.27
N GLU A 254 -10.67 38.13 1.28
CA GLU A 254 -11.82 38.89 1.76
C GLU A 254 -11.79 38.90 3.29
N VAL A 255 -11.34 40.01 3.87
CA VAL A 255 -11.37 40.21 5.33
C VAL A 255 -12.78 40.65 5.70
N THR A 256 -13.56 39.77 6.34
CA THR A 256 -14.86 40.12 6.88
C THR A 256 -14.66 41.09 8.06
N PRO A 257 -15.27 42.30 8.06
CA PRO A 257 -15.18 43.21 9.20
C PRO A 257 -15.83 42.61 10.46
N ALA A 258 -15.24 42.89 11.62
CA ALA A 258 -15.86 42.52 12.89
C ALA A 258 -17.23 43.20 13.06
N PRO A 259 -18.25 42.51 13.59
CA PRO A 259 -19.56 43.11 13.82
C PRO A 259 -19.46 44.28 14.81
N GLN A 260 -20.13 45.38 14.51
CA GLN A 260 -20.22 46.51 15.42
C GLN A 260 -21.04 46.13 16.67
N PRO A 261 -20.66 46.62 17.87
CA PRO A 261 -21.39 46.32 19.08
C PRO A 261 -22.75 47.02 19.06
N GLU A 262 -23.84 46.26 18.94
CA GLU A 262 -25.17 46.77 19.24
C GLU A 262 -25.35 46.97 20.75
N HIS A 263 -26.13 47.99 21.10
CA HIS A 263 -26.42 48.40 22.46
C HIS A 263 -26.92 47.23 23.33
N VAL A 264 -26.17 46.96 24.40
CA VAL A 264 -26.48 45.94 25.41
C VAL A 264 -27.75 46.35 26.17
N ASN A 265 -28.82 45.59 26.01
CA ASN A 265 -30.01 45.68 26.86
C ASN A 265 -29.73 44.89 28.17
N ASN A 266 -29.64 45.60 29.29
CA ASN A 266 -29.07 45.12 30.57
C ASN A 266 -29.88 44.05 31.35
N HIS A 267 -30.72 43.24 30.68
CA HIS A 267 -31.60 42.28 31.38
C HIS A 267 -31.49 40.81 30.93
N LEU A 268 -30.50 40.42 30.12
CA LEU A 268 -30.28 39.02 29.76
C LEU A 268 -28.92 38.52 30.25
N LYS A 269 -28.94 37.52 31.15
CA LYS A 269 -27.76 36.77 31.62
C LYS A 269 -27.31 35.72 30.58
N THR A 270 -27.03 36.15 29.36
CA THR A 270 -26.52 35.24 28.32
C THR A 270 -25.04 35.53 28.11
N LYS A 271 -24.20 34.51 28.33
CA LYS A 271 -22.77 34.59 28.05
C LYS A 271 -22.56 34.11 26.62
N THR A 272 -22.29 35.04 25.70
CA THR A 272 -21.92 34.70 24.31
C THR A 272 -20.42 34.47 24.27
N GLU A 273 -20.00 33.22 24.02
CA GLU A 273 -18.60 32.88 23.80
C GLU A 273 -18.35 32.84 22.30
N VAL A 274 -17.54 33.78 21.80
CA VAL A 274 -17.12 33.81 20.39
C VAL A 274 -15.90 32.91 20.26
N VAL A 275 -16.11 31.69 19.77
CA VAL A 275 -15.03 30.75 19.46
C VAL A 275 -14.55 31.01 18.03
N TYR A 276 -13.33 31.54 17.91
CA TYR A 276 -12.67 31.66 16.61
C TYR A 276 -12.07 30.30 16.23
N VAL A 277 -12.70 29.60 15.29
CA VAL A 277 -12.15 28.37 14.72
C VAL A 277 -11.25 28.75 13.56
N THR A 278 -9.94 28.55 13.71
CA THR A 278 -9.00 28.62 12.58
C THR A 278 -9.14 27.32 11.79
N ALA A 279 -9.92 27.34 10.70
CA ALA A 279 -9.95 26.22 9.77
C ALA A 279 -8.60 26.16 9.04
N TYR A 280 -7.86 25.07 9.19
CA TYR A 280 -6.71 24.79 8.35
C TYR A 280 -7.21 24.35 6.98
N GLU A 281 -7.25 25.29 6.03
CA GLU A 281 -7.45 24.95 4.63
C GLU A 281 -6.15 24.32 4.13
N THR A 282 -6.18 23.02 3.81
CA THR A 282 -5.06 22.33 3.16
C THR A 282 -4.88 22.88 1.75
N VAL A 283 -4.04 23.91 1.63
CA VAL A 283 -3.61 24.42 0.33
C VAL A 283 -2.77 23.31 -0.32
N ASN A 284 -3.31 22.72 -1.39
CA ASN A 284 -2.58 21.78 -2.25
C ASN A 284 -1.41 22.49 -2.93
N ALA A 285 -0.31 22.66 -2.21
CA ALA A 285 0.94 23.10 -2.81
C ALA A 285 1.48 21.93 -3.66
N LYS A 286 1.20 21.97 -4.96
CA LYS A 286 2.01 21.26 -5.98
C LYS A 286 3.47 21.63 -5.77
N ARG A 287 4.22 20.79 -5.07
CA ARG A 287 5.69 20.85 -5.09
C ARG A 287 6.16 19.98 -6.24
N HIS A 288 6.39 20.61 -7.39
CA HIS A 288 7.18 20.00 -8.44
C HIS A 288 8.61 19.75 -7.93
N ALA A 289 9.09 18.55 -8.28
CA ALA A 289 10.45 18.16 -8.61
C ALA A 289 11.61 18.57 -7.68
N HIS A 290 12.27 17.51 -7.19
CA HIS A 290 13.69 17.34 -6.82
C HIS A 290 13.96 17.09 -5.33
N GLY A 291 14.50 15.89 -5.06
CA GLY A 291 15.18 15.54 -3.81
C GLY A 291 14.50 14.44 -3.00
N HIS A 292 14.76 13.18 -3.35
CA HIS A 292 14.40 11.99 -2.57
C HIS A 292 15.17 11.92 -1.24
N VAL A 293 14.92 12.81 -0.27
CA VAL A 293 15.60 12.73 1.04
C VAL A 293 14.71 13.13 2.24
N ARG A 294 13.54 13.75 2.07
CA ARG A 294 12.71 14.14 3.24
C ARG A 294 11.22 14.03 2.97
N ARG A 295 10.64 12.83 3.10
CA ARG A 295 9.18 12.70 3.09
C ARG A 295 8.62 11.43 3.74
N HIS A 296 9.04 11.12 4.96
CA HIS A 296 8.16 10.38 5.88
C HIS A 296 8.33 11.03 7.25
N GLN A 297 7.26 11.63 7.79
CA GLN A 297 7.20 11.78 9.25
C GLN A 297 7.38 10.36 9.83
N PRO A 298 8.17 10.21 10.91
CA PRO A 298 8.23 8.92 11.59
C PRO A 298 6.80 8.53 11.96
N PHE A 299 6.48 7.26 11.74
CA PHE A 299 5.22 6.72 12.21
C PHE A 299 5.28 6.71 13.73
N HIS A 300 4.57 7.65 14.34
CA HIS A 300 4.26 7.64 15.76
C HIS A 300 2.77 7.38 15.84
N ALA A 301 2.39 6.12 16.00
CA ALA A 301 1.01 5.75 16.35
C ALA A 301 0.65 6.22 17.77
#